data_AF-K7LHP9-F1
#
_entry.id   AF-K7LHP9-F1
#
_cell.length_a   1.000
_cell.length_b   1.000
_cell.length_c   1.000
_cell.angle_alpha   90.00
_cell.angle_beta   90.00
_cell.angle_gamma   90.00
#
_symmetry.space_group_name_H-M   'P 1'
#
loop_
_entity.id
_entity.type
_entity.pdbx_description
1 polymer ?
#
loop_
_entity_poly.entity_id
_entity_poly.type
_entity_poly.pdbx_seq_one_letter_code
_entity_poly.pdbx_strand_id
1 'polypeptide(L)'
;MLWPVTQTGDQKPQLSTTGFELSWLQEHQTLYVDLPSPWSSAFRARTECSNNNGRFNCATVDCTSNQVACNGAGSILPATKAEITVAENRGQDFYDMSNVDDFNIPMSLTAQGGSGDYKTLGCLRNINHVCPSQLQQPGPSGNVIACKSACVAFNADRYCYLGDYLGDRYCFGVLFMPAPFRLVFNIKPFKE
;
A
#
# COMPACT_ATOMS: atom_id res chain seq x y z
N MET A 1 -6.50 9.98 -11.49
CA MET A 1 -7.19 9.60 -10.23
C MET A 1 -6.34 8.57 -9.52
N LEU A 2 -6.53 8.41 -8.22
CA LEU A 2 -5.92 7.38 -7.39
C LEU A 2 -7.02 6.53 -6.78
N TRP A 3 -6.75 5.24 -6.62
CA TRP A 3 -7.74 4.32 -6.10
C TRP A 3 -7.18 3.47 -4.96
N PRO A 4 -7.14 3.99 -3.72
CA PRO A 4 -6.70 3.23 -2.58
C PRO A 4 -7.55 1.97 -2.37
N VAL A 5 -6.90 0.93 -1.84
CA VAL A 5 -7.50 -0.35 -1.51
C VAL A 5 -6.97 -0.84 -0.18
N THR A 6 -7.80 -1.63 0.51
CA THR A 6 -7.41 -2.30 1.74
C THR A 6 -7.46 -3.79 1.51
N GLN A 7 -6.41 -4.49 1.92
CA GLN A 7 -6.31 -5.94 1.85
C GLN A 7 -6.17 -6.48 3.27
N THR A 8 -7.24 -7.10 3.75
CA THR A 8 -7.27 -7.80 5.03
C THR A 8 -6.84 -9.25 4.82
N GLY A 9 -5.82 -9.69 5.57
CA GLY A 9 -5.37 -11.08 5.59
C GLY A 9 -6.19 -11.94 6.57
N ASP A 10 -5.95 -13.26 6.53
CA ASP A 10 -6.29 -14.21 7.61
C ASP A 10 -7.75 -14.26 8.07
N GLN A 11 -8.70 -14.17 7.14
CA GLN A 11 -10.15 -14.24 7.42
C GLN A 11 -10.63 -13.19 8.45
N LYS A 12 -9.87 -12.11 8.66
CA LYS A 12 -10.25 -11.03 9.58
C LYS A 12 -11.36 -10.17 8.97
N PRO A 13 -12.12 -9.42 9.81
CA PRO A 13 -13.16 -8.53 9.33
C PRO A 13 -12.60 -7.51 8.34
N GLN A 14 -13.28 -7.36 7.21
CA GLN A 14 -12.98 -6.30 6.25
C GLN A 14 -13.36 -4.94 6.85
N LEU A 15 -12.65 -3.90 6.42
CA LEU A 15 -13.06 -2.53 6.70
C LEU A 15 -14.36 -2.20 5.98
N SER A 16 -15.06 -1.15 6.44
CA SER A 16 -16.31 -0.66 5.84
C SER A 16 -16.17 -0.33 4.35
N THR A 17 -14.96 -0.06 3.87
CA THR A 17 -14.62 -0.01 2.46
C THR A 17 -13.29 -0.72 2.18
N THR A 18 -13.24 -1.45 1.07
CA THR A 18 -12.04 -2.15 0.58
C THR A 18 -11.46 -1.53 -0.69
N GLY A 19 -12.08 -0.47 -1.20
CA GLY A 19 -11.59 0.29 -2.34
C GLY A 19 -12.39 1.56 -2.54
N PHE A 20 -11.69 2.67 -2.74
CA PHE A 20 -12.31 3.99 -2.89
C PHE A 20 -11.52 4.86 -3.86
N GLU A 21 -12.11 5.97 -4.29
CA GLU A 21 -11.49 6.93 -5.19
C GLU A 21 -10.94 8.12 -4.41
N LEU A 22 -9.74 8.56 -4.78
CA LEU A 22 -9.19 9.86 -4.43
C LEU A 22 -8.87 10.64 -5.72
N SER A 23 -9.47 11.82 -5.86
CA SER A 23 -9.17 12.68 -7.01
C SER A 23 -7.86 13.44 -6.79
N TRP A 24 -6.96 13.41 -7.78
CA TRP A 24 -5.75 14.24 -7.77
C TRP A 24 -6.05 15.75 -7.82
N LEU A 25 -7.20 16.13 -8.38
CA LEU A 25 -7.57 17.53 -8.58
C LEU A 25 -8.10 18.19 -7.30
N GLN A 26 -8.42 17.39 -6.29
CA GLN A 26 -8.85 17.88 -4.99
C GLN A 26 -7.74 17.56 -4.00
N GLU A 27 -6.86 18.54 -3.76
CA GLU A 27 -5.89 18.42 -2.67
C GLU A 27 -6.62 18.17 -1.35
N HIS A 28 -6.04 17.33 -0.49
CA HIS A 28 -6.52 17.04 0.87
C HIS A 28 -7.86 16.28 0.96
N GLN A 29 -8.27 15.52 -0.06
CA GLN A 29 -9.33 14.53 0.12
C GLN A 29 -8.95 13.55 1.24
N THR A 30 -9.79 13.48 2.27
CA THR A 30 -9.57 12.65 3.45
C THR A 30 -10.73 11.68 3.58
N LEU A 31 -10.42 10.38 3.61
CA LEU A 31 -11.37 9.35 3.99
C LEU A 31 -11.06 8.89 5.43
N TYR A 32 -12.08 8.86 6.27
CA TYR A 32 -11.99 8.28 7.60
C TYR A 32 -12.47 6.84 7.57
N VAL A 33 -11.66 5.93 8.14
CA VAL A 33 -12.01 4.52 8.28
C VAL A 33 -11.69 4.08 9.70
N ASP A 34 -12.68 3.54 10.40
CA ASP A 34 -12.49 2.97 11.73
C ASP A 34 -11.84 1.59 11.61
N LEU A 35 -10.78 1.37 12.39
CA LEU A 35 -10.08 0.09 12.43
C LEU A 35 -10.65 -0.77 13.57
N PRO A 36 -11.14 -2.00 13.30
CA PRO A 36 -11.56 -2.90 14.36
C PRO A 36 -10.34 -3.39 15.16
N SER A 37 -10.58 -3.97 16.34
CA SER A 37 -9.57 -4.66 17.14
C SER A 37 -10.07 -6.08 17.46
N PRO A 38 -9.26 -7.13 17.32
CA PRO A 38 -7.93 -7.14 16.68
C PRO A 38 -8.05 -7.08 15.15
N TRP A 39 -7.07 -6.46 14.49
CA TRP A 39 -7.09 -6.31 13.04
C TRP A 39 -5.68 -6.16 12.48
N SER A 40 -5.41 -6.74 11.31
CA SER A 40 -4.16 -6.53 10.59
C SER A 40 -4.44 -6.46 9.10
N SER A 41 -3.96 -5.42 8.43
CA SER A 41 -4.14 -5.27 7.00
C SER A 41 -3.10 -4.35 6.38
N ALA A 42 -3.04 -4.44 5.05
CA ALA A 42 -2.27 -3.52 4.23
C ALA A 42 -3.20 -2.53 3.51
N PHE A 43 -2.75 -1.28 3.40
CA PHE A 43 -3.23 -0.28 2.47
C PHE A 43 -2.28 -0.21 1.28
N ARG A 44 -2.87 -0.11 0.09
CA ARG A 44 -2.17 0.05 -1.18
C ARG A 44 -2.97 1.01 -2.04
N ALA A 45 -2.44 1.42 -3.19
CA ALA A 45 -3.18 2.29 -4.09
C ALA A 45 -3.01 1.91 -5.54
N ARG A 46 -4.13 1.84 -6.26
CA ARG A 46 -4.17 1.52 -7.69
C ARG A 46 -4.04 2.78 -8.52
N THR A 47 -3.34 2.66 -9.64
CA THR A 47 -3.15 3.72 -10.63
C THR A 47 -3.59 3.28 -12.02
N GLU A 48 -3.86 4.28 -12.88
CA GLU A 48 -4.29 4.07 -14.27
C GLU A 48 -5.51 3.15 -14.39
N CYS A 49 -6.50 3.42 -13.57
CA CYS A 49 -7.75 2.68 -13.56
C CYS A 49 -8.72 3.18 -14.62
N SER A 50 -9.53 2.27 -15.15
CA SER A 50 -10.59 2.53 -16.12
C SER A 50 -11.83 1.72 -15.77
N ASN A 51 -12.99 2.21 -16.17
CA ASN A 51 -14.26 1.49 -16.04
C ASN A 51 -14.87 1.32 -17.43
N ASN A 52 -14.83 0.09 -17.95
CA ASN A 52 -15.37 -0.26 -19.26
C ASN A 52 -16.68 -1.03 -19.07
N ASN A 53 -17.81 -0.36 -19.29
CA ASN A 53 -19.15 -0.98 -19.20
C ASN A 53 -19.39 -1.71 -17.86
N GLY A 54 -18.98 -1.09 -16.75
CA GLY A 54 -19.13 -1.65 -15.40
C GLY A 54 -17.99 -2.58 -14.97
N ARG A 55 -17.01 -2.85 -15.83
CA ARG A 55 -15.79 -3.58 -15.47
C ARG A 55 -14.69 -2.61 -15.08
N PHE A 56 -14.42 -2.52 -13.79
CA PHE A 56 -13.36 -1.68 -13.25
C PHE A 56 -12.03 -2.44 -13.19
N ASN A 57 -11.00 -1.93 -13.86
CA ASN A 57 -9.65 -2.50 -13.89
C ASN A 57 -8.58 -1.41 -13.77
N CYS A 58 -7.41 -1.76 -13.22
CA CYS A 58 -6.27 -0.88 -13.05
C CYS A 58 -4.98 -1.46 -13.63
N ALA A 59 -4.05 -0.59 -14.05
CA ALA A 59 -2.74 -1.04 -14.53
C ALA A 59 -1.79 -1.45 -13.39
N THR A 60 -1.97 -0.86 -12.20
CA THR A 60 -1.26 -1.29 -10.97
C THR A 60 -2.24 -1.69 -9.87
N VAL A 61 -1.84 -2.68 -9.07
CA VAL A 61 -2.54 -3.09 -7.83
C VAL A 61 -3.98 -3.56 -8.07
N ASP A 62 -4.28 -4.04 -9.28
CA ASP A 62 -5.62 -4.50 -9.62
C ASP A 62 -6.05 -5.68 -8.76
N CYS A 63 -7.32 -5.68 -8.33
CA CYS A 63 -7.88 -6.73 -7.48
C CYS A 63 -8.56 -7.84 -8.28
N THR A 64 -8.63 -7.73 -9.61
CA THR A 64 -9.29 -8.67 -10.53
C THR A 64 -10.77 -8.93 -10.25
N SER A 65 -11.37 -8.16 -9.32
CA SER A 65 -12.78 -8.25 -8.93
C SER A 65 -13.72 -7.63 -9.97
N ASN A 66 -13.19 -6.91 -10.98
CA ASN A 66 -13.94 -6.03 -11.88
C ASN A 66 -14.72 -4.92 -11.15
N GLN A 67 -14.40 -4.65 -9.88
CA GLN A 67 -15.08 -3.70 -9.01
C GLN A 67 -14.10 -2.71 -8.39
N VAL A 68 -14.61 -1.53 -8.01
CA VAL A 68 -13.84 -0.56 -7.22
C VAL A 68 -13.44 -1.17 -5.88
N ALA A 69 -14.36 -1.85 -5.19
CA ALA A 69 -14.02 -2.57 -3.97
C ALA A 69 -13.31 -3.90 -4.28
N CYS A 70 -12.31 -4.26 -3.48
CA CYS A 70 -11.62 -5.55 -3.62
C CYS A 70 -12.40 -6.68 -2.93
N ASN A 71 -13.23 -6.37 -1.93
CA ASN A 71 -14.12 -7.32 -1.23
C ASN A 71 -13.39 -8.60 -0.75
N GLY A 72 -12.13 -8.47 -0.36
CA GLY A 72 -11.29 -9.59 0.10
C GLY A 72 -10.46 -10.27 -0.99
N ALA A 73 -10.65 -9.89 -2.26
CA ALA A 73 -9.71 -10.25 -3.32
C ALA A 73 -8.33 -9.65 -3.02
N GLY A 74 -7.29 -10.44 -3.28
CA GLY A 74 -5.92 -9.94 -3.24
C GLY A 74 -5.67 -8.93 -4.35
N SER A 75 -4.69 -8.05 -4.15
CA SER A 75 -4.23 -7.12 -5.18
C SER A 75 -2.94 -7.62 -5.84
N ILE A 76 -2.84 -7.43 -7.16
CA ILE A 76 -1.66 -7.81 -7.95
C ILE A 76 -0.46 -6.94 -7.57
N LEU A 77 0.66 -7.58 -7.21
CA LEU A 77 1.95 -6.92 -7.01
C LEU A 77 2.60 -6.59 -8.37
N PRO A 78 3.45 -5.56 -8.47
CA PRO A 78 4.06 -4.74 -7.42
C PRO A 78 3.14 -3.66 -6.84
N ALA A 79 3.21 -3.46 -5.52
CA ALA A 79 2.54 -2.37 -4.82
C ALA A 79 3.39 -1.84 -3.66
N THR A 80 3.48 -0.51 -3.54
CA THR A 80 3.91 0.13 -2.30
C THR A 80 2.93 -0.30 -1.19
N LYS A 81 3.42 -0.70 -0.02
CA LYS A 81 2.59 -1.25 1.06
C LYS A 81 2.70 -0.42 2.34
N ALA A 82 1.55 -0.07 2.92
CA ALA A 82 1.44 0.49 4.27
C ALA A 82 0.69 -0.52 5.14
N GLU A 83 1.36 -1.16 6.09
CA GLU A 83 0.76 -2.18 6.94
C GLU A 83 0.44 -1.63 8.32
N ILE A 84 -0.69 -2.05 8.86
CA ILE A 84 -1.14 -1.68 10.20
C ILE A 84 -1.64 -2.92 10.90
N THR A 85 -1.25 -3.05 12.15
CA THR A 85 -1.72 -4.08 13.07
C THR A 85 -2.27 -3.38 14.31
N VAL A 86 -3.58 -3.55 14.52
CA VAL A 86 -4.28 -3.17 15.75
C VAL A 86 -4.36 -4.42 16.63
N ALA A 87 -3.69 -4.39 17.77
CA ALA A 87 -3.63 -5.49 18.71
C ALA A 87 -4.98 -5.70 19.42
N GLU A 88 -5.16 -6.92 19.93
CA GLU A 88 -6.29 -7.25 20.79
C GLU A 88 -6.14 -6.59 22.16
N ASN A 89 -7.26 -6.36 22.87
CA ASN A 89 -7.29 -5.99 24.29
C ASN A 89 -6.45 -4.75 24.66
N ARG A 90 -6.39 -3.75 23.75
CA ARG A 90 -5.54 -2.55 23.90
C ARG A 90 -4.05 -2.88 24.06
N GLY A 91 -3.61 -3.95 23.41
CA GLY A 91 -2.21 -4.30 23.26
C GLY A 91 -1.43 -3.26 22.44
N GLN A 92 -0.22 -3.62 22.03
CA GLN A 92 0.63 -2.71 21.25
C GLN A 92 0.22 -2.71 19.78
N ASP A 93 -0.20 -1.55 19.30
CA ASP A 93 -0.50 -1.33 17.89
C ASP A 93 0.79 -0.98 17.12
N PHE A 94 0.89 -1.51 15.90
CA PHE A 94 2.02 -1.33 15.01
C PHE A 94 1.58 -0.79 13.66
N TYR A 95 2.48 -0.04 13.05
CA TYR A 95 2.36 0.36 11.67
C TYR A 95 3.74 0.35 11.04
N ASP A 96 3.77 -0.01 9.76
CA ASP A 96 4.97 0.00 8.97
C ASP A 96 4.70 0.43 7.53
N MET A 97 5.77 0.93 6.92
CA MET A 97 5.85 1.16 5.49
C MET A 97 6.84 0.15 4.94
N SER A 98 6.46 -0.56 3.89
CA SER A 98 7.34 -1.49 3.21
C SER A 98 7.25 -1.28 1.70
N ASN A 99 8.37 -0.85 1.14
CA ASN A 99 8.68 -1.06 -0.28
C ASN A 99 9.80 -2.07 -0.44
N VAL A 100 10.04 -2.88 0.60
CA VAL A 100 11.18 -3.81 0.69
C VAL A 100 11.33 -4.57 -0.61
N ASP A 101 10.20 -4.86 -1.26
CA ASP A 101 10.21 -5.61 -2.48
C ASP A 101 9.17 -5.19 -3.52
N ASP A 102 8.45 -4.07 -3.43
CA ASP A 102 7.59 -3.64 -4.54
C ASP A 102 7.24 -2.16 -4.42
N PHE A 103 7.15 -1.46 -5.54
CA PHE A 103 6.77 -0.04 -5.56
C PHE A 103 5.90 0.28 -6.75
N ASN A 104 4.83 1.04 -6.55
CA ASN A 104 4.04 1.60 -7.64
C ASN A 104 3.66 3.06 -7.44
N ILE A 105 3.73 3.59 -6.21
CA ILE A 105 3.46 5.00 -5.94
C ILE A 105 4.07 5.46 -4.61
N PRO A 106 4.51 6.73 -4.48
CA PRO A 106 4.94 7.24 -3.19
C PRO A 106 3.79 7.31 -2.19
N MET A 107 4.02 6.77 -0.99
CA MET A 107 3.06 6.80 0.11
C MET A 107 3.76 7.11 1.43
N SER A 108 3.02 7.70 2.37
CA SER A 108 3.46 7.84 3.76
C SER A 108 2.30 7.67 4.72
N LEU A 109 2.63 7.17 5.90
CA LEU A 109 1.73 6.96 7.01
C LEU A 109 2.17 7.83 8.19
N THR A 110 1.26 8.66 8.68
CA THR A 110 1.52 9.55 9.82
C THR A 110 0.62 9.18 10.99
N ALA A 111 1.22 8.90 12.13
CA ALA A 111 0.53 8.80 13.42
C ALA A 111 0.07 10.20 13.87
N GLN A 112 -1.20 10.34 14.23
CA GLN A 112 -1.73 11.56 14.84
C GLN A 112 -2.49 11.22 16.12
N GLY A 113 -2.17 11.90 17.23
CA GLY A 113 -2.75 11.59 18.55
C GLY A 113 -1.96 10.54 19.34
N GLY A 114 -2.49 10.13 20.49
CA GLY A 114 -1.77 9.36 21.50
C GLY A 114 -0.85 10.23 22.38
N SER A 115 -0.13 9.61 23.31
CA SER A 115 0.82 10.27 24.21
C SER A 115 2.24 10.47 23.63
N GLY A 116 2.41 10.32 22.31
CA GLY A 116 3.72 10.37 21.65
C GLY A 116 3.82 11.41 20.52
N ASP A 117 5.05 11.65 20.06
CA ASP A 117 5.33 12.55 18.93
C ASP A 117 4.68 12.06 17.62
N TYR A 118 4.31 13.01 16.75
CA TYR A 118 3.94 12.72 15.36
C TYR A 118 5.12 12.02 14.68
N LYS A 119 4.92 10.76 14.31
CA LYS A 119 5.90 9.99 13.54
C LYS A 119 5.32 9.65 12.19
N THR A 120 6.08 10.01 11.16
CA THR A 120 5.77 9.72 9.76
C THR A 120 6.74 8.69 9.24
N LEU A 121 6.20 7.59 8.73
CA LEU A 121 6.94 6.64 7.90
C LEU A 121 6.52 6.87 6.46
N GLY A 122 7.44 6.75 5.51
CA GLY A 122 7.05 6.96 4.13
C GLY A 122 8.12 6.64 3.12
N CYS A 123 7.64 6.18 1.98
CA CYS A 123 8.43 5.92 0.81
C CYS A 123 8.14 7.02 -0.20
N LEU A 124 8.86 8.12 -0.02
CA LEU A 124 8.50 9.42 -0.60
C LEU A 124 9.08 9.65 -2.00
N ARG A 125 10.08 8.85 -2.40
CA ARG A 125 10.75 8.99 -3.70
C ARG A 125 10.11 8.08 -4.73
N ASN A 126 9.93 8.61 -5.94
CA ASN A 126 9.58 7.79 -7.09
C ASN A 126 10.81 6.97 -7.52
N ILE A 127 10.80 5.67 -7.24
CA ILE A 127 11.91 4.78 -7.63
C ILE A 127 11.71 4.18 -9.04
N ASN A 128 10.58 4.41 -9.71
CA ASN A 128 10.36 3.90 -11.07
C ASN A 128 11.41 4.42 -12.07
N HIS A 129 11.92 5.64 -11.87
CA HIS A 129 12.96 6.24 -12.73
C HIS A 129 14.33 5.56 -12.63
N VAL A 130 14.63 4.95 -11.49
CA VAL A 130 15.90 4.23 -11.24
C VAL A 130 15.70 2.72 -11.20
N CYS A 131 14.48 2.25 -11.51
CA CYS A 131 14.14 0.84 -11.50
C CYS A 131 14.93 0.11 -12.60
N PRO A 132 15.70 -0.95 -12.28
CA PRO A 132 16.39 -1.75 -13.28
C PRO A 132 15.42 -2.32 -14.32
N SER A 133 15.82 -2.36 -15.60
CA SER A 133 14.93 -2.76 -16.72
C SER A 133 14.24 -4.11 -16.53
N GLN A 134 14.90 -5.09 -15.90
CA GLN A 134 14.35 -6.42 -15.63
C GLN A 134 13.23 -6.42 -14.56
N LEU A 135 13.12 -5.34 -13.79
CA LEU A 135 12.16 -5.18 -12.69
C LEU A 135 11.04 -4.18 -13.04
N GLN A 136 11.15 -3.47 -14.17
CA GLN A 136 10.17 -2.47 -14.58
C GLN A 136 8.84 -3.14 -14.97
N GLN A 137 7.75 -2.53 -14.54
CA GLN A 137 6.41 -2.79 -15.06
C GLN A 137 5.97 -1.59 -15.92
N PRO A 138 5.88 -1.76 -17.25
CA PRO A 138 5.37 -0.73 -18.13
C PRO A 138 3.84 -0.62 -18.02
N GLY A 139 3.33 0.61 -18.11
CA GLY A 139 1.91 0.91 -18.25
C GLY A 139 1.46 0.92 -19.71
N PRO A 140 0.17 1.18 -19.97
CA PRO A 140 -0.41 1.23 -21.31
C PRO A 140 0.26 2.26 -22.23
N SER A 141 0.78 3.35 -21.67
CA SER A 141 1.51 4.39 -22.41
C SER A 141 3.01 4.10 -22.57
N GLY A 142 3.51 2.96 -22.10
CA GLY A 142 4.93 2.56 -22.18
C GLY A 142 5.81 3.10 -21.05
N ASN A 143 5.31 4.02 -20.22
CA ASN A 143 6.03 4.52 -19.05
C ASN A 143 6.14 3.46 -17.95
N VAL A 144 7.20 3.50 -17.13
CA VAL A 144 7.34 2.61 -15.98
C VAL A 144 6.40 3.07 -14.86
N ILE A 145 5.34 2.29 -14.62
CA ILE A 145 4.30 2.59 -13.63
C ILE A 145 4.54 1.91 -12.29
N ALA A 146 5.38 0.88 -12.27
CA ALA A 146 5.78 0.20 -11.04
C ALA A 146 7.14 -0.49 -11.19
N CYS A 147 7.76 -0.81 -10.06
CA CYS A 147 9.01 -1.51 -9.94
C CYS A 147 8.80 -2.76 -9.07
N LYS A 148 9.08 -3.92 -9.63
CA LYS A 148 9.00 -5.22 -8.98
C LYS A 148 10.22 -5.47 -8.11
N SER A 149 10.07 -6.23 -7.04
CA SER A 149 11.23 -6.90 -6.44
C SER A 149 11.82 -7.94 -7.34
N ALA A 150 13.04 -8.31 -6.99
CA ALA A 150 13.59 -9.60 -7.36
C ALA A 150 12.69 -10.78 -6.96
N CYS A 151 11.98 -10.75 -5.81
CA CYS A 151 11.02 -11.79 -5.45
C CYS A 151 9.87 -11.91 -6.45
N VAL A 152 9.18 -10.80 -6.73
CA VAL A 152 8.05 -10.78 -7.68
C VAL A 152 8.51 -11.04 -9.11
N ALA A 153 9.70 -10.59 -9.50
CA ALA A 153 10.22 -10.77 -10.85
C ALA A 153 10.80 -12.17 -11.10
N PHE A 154 11.50 -12.76 -10.14
CA PHE A 154 12.27 -14.00 -10.35
C PHE A 154 11.75 -15.20 -9.56
N ASN A 155 10.90 -14.98 -8.54
CA ASN A 155 10.31 -16.03 -7.69
C ASN A 155 11.31 -17.10 -7.24
N ALA A 156 12.46 -16.66 -6.73
CA ALA A 156 13.51 -17.54 -6.21
C ALA A 156 13.71 -17.28 -4.71
N ASP A 157 13.90 -18.35 -3.93
CA ASP A 157 13.99 -18.31 -2.46
C ASP A 157 14.98 -17.26 -1.94
N ARG A 158 16.14 -17.12 -2.61
CA ARG A 158 17.17 -16.12 -2.31
C ARG A 158 16.69 -14.68 -2.37
N TYR A 159 15.67 -14.40 -3.19
CA TYR A 159 15.11 -13.07 -3.41
C TYR A 159 13.82 -12.85 -2.63
N CYS A 160 13.06 -13.91 -2.35
CA CYS A 160 11.84 -13.83 -1.57
C CYS A 160 12.08 -13.89 -0.06
N TYR A 161 13.34 -13.84 0.37
CA TYR A 161 13.71 -13.84 1.80
C TYR A 161 12.99 -14.96 2.58
N LEU A 162 12.79 -16.11 1.93
CA LEU A 162 12.33 -17.31 2.61
C LEU A 162 13.54 -17.87 3.38
N GLY A 163 13.45 -17.92 4.72
CA GLY A 163 14.55 -18.33 5.60
C GLY A 163 15.31 -17.15 6.25
N ASP A 164 16.64 -17.21 6.25
CA ASP A 164 17.52 -16.33 7.07
C ASP A 164 18.05 -15.08 6.35
N TYR A 165 17.54 -14.74 5.17
CA TYR A 165 18.03 -13.57 4.42
C TYR A 165 17.17 -12.34 4.79
N LEU A 166 17.77 -11.28 5.33
CA LEU A 166 17.14 -9.96 5.50
C LEU A 166 18.02 -8.93 4.78
N GLY A 167 17.74 -8.66 3.50
CA GLY A 167 18.54 -7.71 2.70
C GLY A 167 18.16 -6.24 2.93
N ASP A 168 18.96 -5.35 2.33
CA ASP A 168 18.84 -3.90 2.45
C ASP A 168 17.50 -3.38 1.93
N ARG A 169 16.78 -2.68 2.82
CA ARG A 169 15.39 -2.25 2.61
C ARG A 169 15.33 -0.79 2.15
N TYR A 170 14.95 -0.53 0.91
CA TYR A 170 14.59 0.83 0.49
C TYR A 170 13.22 1.15 1.08
N CYS A 171 13.20 1.92 2.17
CA CYS A 171 11.98 2.27 2.91
C CYS A 171 11.33 1.08 3.63
N PHE A 172 11.91 0.74 4.78
CA PHE A 172 11.27 -0.06 5.80
C PHE A 172 11.39 0.64 7.15
N GLY A 173 10.28 0.71 7.88
CA GLY A 173 10.28 1.17 9.26
C GLY A 173 9.05 0.63 9.95
N VAL A 174 9.20 0.19 11.19
CA VAL A 174 8.11 -0.24 12.07
C VAL A 174 8.09 0.71 13.25
N LEU A 175 6.91 1.17 13.63
CA LEU A 175 6.75 2.03 14.78
C LEU A 175 5.55 1.59 15.63
N PHE A 176 5.68 1.85 16.93
CA PHE A 176 4.65 1.62 17.93
C PHE A 176 3.73 2.85 18.07
N MET A 177 2.46 2.60 18.39
CA MET A 177 1.46 3.66 18.65
C MET A 177 0.68 3.42 19.95
N PRO A 178 0.71 4.38 20.90
CA PRO A 178 -0.20 4.35 22.04
C PRO A 178 -1.60 4.86 21.66
N ALA A 179 -2.63 4.05 21.86
CA ALA A 179 -4.04 4.43 21.66
C ALA A 179 -4.52 5.50 22.69
N PRO A 180 -5.51 6.34 22.33
CA PRO A 180 -6.17 6.46 21.02
C PRO A 180 -5.33 7.30 20.04
N PHE A 181 -5.27 6.85 18.78
CA PHE A 181 -4.61 7.56 17.69
C PHE A 181 -5.45 7.54 16.41
N ARG A 182 -5.00 8.31 15.43
CA ARG A 182 -5.48 8.35 14.06
C ARG A 182 -4.31 8.12 13.12
N LEU A 183 -4.57 7.42 12.03
CA LEU A 183 -3.61 7.18 10.98
C LEU A 183 -3.97 8.01 9.76
N VAL A 184 -3.05 8.87 9.32
CA VAL A 184 -3.21 9.65 8.10
C VAL A 184 -2.34 9.05 7.01
N PHE A 185 -3.01 8.42 6.05
CA PHE A 185 -2.40 7.91 4.84
C PHE A 185 -2.33 9.02 3.82
N ASN A 186 -1.11 9.38 3.45
CA ASN A 186 -0.87 10.33 2.38
C ASN A 186 -0.32 9.58 1.18
N ILE A 187 -0.95 9.78 0.03
CA ILE A 187 -0.51 9.19 -1.23
C ILE A 187 -0.22 10.33 -2.18
N LYS A 188 1.00 10.37 -2.69
CA LYS A 188 1.42 11.45 -3.58
C LYS A 188 1.35 10.96 -5.03
N PRO A 189 0.77 11.73 -5.95
CA PRO A 189 0.93 11.42 -7.36
C PRO A 189 2.40 11.53 -7.73
N PHE A 190 2.79 10.84 -8.81
CA PHE A 190 4.03 11.17 -9.48
C PHE A 190 3.97 12.63 -9.92
N LYS A 191 4.76 13.50 -9.28
CA LYS A 191 5.17 14.76 -9.92
C LYS A 191 6.36 14.38 -10.79
N GLU A 192 6.22 14.59 -12.09
CA GLU A 192 7.37 14.66 -13.00
C GLU A 192 8.33 15.77 -12.57
#